data_AF-A0A1Y1T7S2-F1
#
_entry.id   AF-A0A1Y1T7S2-F1
#
_cell.length_a   1.000
_cell.length_b   1.000
_cell.length_c   1.000
_cell.angle_alpha   90.00
_cell.angle_beta   90.00
_cell.angle_gamma   90.00
#
_symmetry.space_group_name_H-M   'P 1'
#
loop_
_entity.id
_entity.type
_entity.pdbx_description
1 polymer ?
#
loop_
_entity_poly.entity_id
_entity_poly.type
_entity_poly.pdbx_seq_one_letter_code
_entity_poly.pdbx_strand_id
1 'polypeptide(L)'
;MKTKLLLGIVGAFLAIGCSQERPGADTFNLDVAFEITVQNEKGENLLDPKTEGAINPEDIKLYYVEGGKAEEVYNETSDLPKSFMVFQTGGTYRMRILQNHVDTEDRPLTLIQWNETDVDTIQSEYLKGDRYIIQDKIYYNGELSWSTGDSFEPYFEVVKN
;
A
#
# COMPACT_ATOMS: atom_id res chain seq x y z
N MET A 1 35.41 60.00 42.08
CA MET A 1 36.27 60.40 40.95
C MET A 1 37.41 59.38 40.88
N LYS A 2 37.59 58.54 39.87
CA LYS A 2 37.60 58.81 38.43
C LYS A 2 37.01 57.62 37.67
N THR A 3 36.13 57.93 36.73
CA THR A 3 35.68 57.05 35.65
C THR A 3 36.84 56.74 34.72
N LYS A 4 37.07 55.46 34.39
CA LYS A 4 37.63 55.08 33.09
C LYS A 4 36.87 53.86 32.57
N LEU A 5 36.07 54.15 31.57
CA LEU A 5 35.47 53.26 30.59
C LEU A 5 36.56 52.39 29.95
N LEU A 6 36.38 51.08 29.92
CA LEU A 6 36.89 50.27 28.81
C LEU A 6 35.76 49.35 28.32
N LEU A 7 35.15 49.82 27.24
CA LEU A 7 34.44 49.02 26.25
C LEU A 7 35.33 47.85 25.81
N GLY A 8 34.79 46.64 25.74
CA GLY A 8 35.41 45.57 24.97
C GLY A 8 35.00 44.18 25.45
N ILE A 9 34.59 43.33 24.51
CA ILE A 9 34.20 41.93 24.68
C ILE A 9 32.72 41.73 25.05
N VAL A 10 31.84 42.38 24.29
CA VAL A 10 30.56 41.78 23.89
C VAL A 10 30.70 41.48 22.40
N GLY A 11 30.81 40.21 22.02
CA GLY A 11 30.82 39.81 20.60
C GLY A 11 31.91 38.80 20.25
N ALA A 12 31.73 37.54 20.66
CA ALA A 12 32.40 36.39 20.03
C ALA A 12 31.77 35.03 20.42
N PHE A 13 30.45 34.94 20.61
CA PHE A 13 29.78 33.66 20.95
C PHE A 13 28.59 33.32 20.02
N LEU A 14 28.63 33.74 18.76
CA LEU A 14 27.50 33.52 17.83
C LEU A 14 27.90 32.93 16.46
N ALA A 15 28.86 32.01 16.40
CA ALA A 15 29.14 31.33 15.12
C ALA A 15 29.72 29.92 15.23
N ILE A 16 29.25 29.11 16.19
CA ILE A 16 29.25 27.66 15.97
C ILE A 16 27.79 27.25 15.85
N GLY A 17 27.16 27.69 14.76
CA GLY A 17 25.98 27.01 14.27
C GLY A 17 26.44 25.64 13.80
N CYS A 18 25.98 24.58 14.45
CA CYS A 18 26.11 23.23 13.90
C CYS A 18 25.54 23.25 12.49
N SER A 19 26.40 23.13 11.48
CA SER A 19 25.97 22.58 10.20
C SER A 19 25.72 21.09 10.44
N GLN A 20 24.56 20.76 11.00
CA GLN A 20 24.02 19.45 10.71
C GLN A 20 23.68 19.51 9.22
N GLU A 21 24.54 18.92 8.39
CA GLU A 21 24.08 18.35 7.14
C GLU A 21 22.84 17.56 7.51
N ARG A 22 21.67 18.00 7.04
CA ARG A 22 20.48 17.16 7.13
C ARG A 22 20.84 15.95 6.30
N PRO A 23 21.03 14.75 6.89
CA PRO A 23 21.08 13.55 6.08
C PRO A 23 19.83 13.63 5.21
N GLY A 24 19.98 13.51 3.89
CA GLY A 24 18.84 13.57 2.99
C GLY A 24 17.79 12.63 3.56
N ALA A 25 16.68 13.21 4.07
CA ALA A 25 15.78 12.55 5.01
C ALA A 25 15.61 11.10 4.62
N ASP A 26 15.86 10.12 5.49
CA ASP A 26 15.76 8.66 5.22
C ASP A 26 14.32 8.24 4.90
N THR A 27 13.77 8.81 3.84
CA THR A 27 12.49 8.51 3.24
C THR A 27 12.63 7.27 2.38
N PHE A 28 11.75 6.32 2.64
CA PHE A 28 11.53 5.14 1.82
C PHE A 28 10.15 5.28 1.17
N ASN A 29 10.06 5.07 -0.14
CA ASN A 29 8.79 5.08 -0.86
C ASN A 29 8.25 3.66 -1.00
N LEU A 30 7.17 3.34 -0.28
CA LEU A 30 6.48 2.06 -0.38
C LEU A 30 5.13 2.28 -1.07
N ASP A 31 5.03 1.83 -2.31
CA ASP A 31 3.82 1.90 -3.12
C ASP A 31 3.43 0.50 -3.61
N VAL A 32 2.65 -0.18 -2.78
CA VAL A 32 2.23 -1.58 -2.96
C VAL A 32 0.71 -1.72 -2.91
N ALA A 33 0.02 -0.58 -3.00
CA ALA A 33 -1.43 -0.51 -2.95
C ALA A 33 -2.00 -0.55 -4.37
N PHE A 34 -3.10 -1.27 -4.54
CA PHE A 34 -3.88 -1.22 -5.77
C PHE A 34 -5.37 -1.27 -5.45
N GLU A 35 -6.20 -0.93 -6.42
CA GLU A 35 -7.64 -0.88 -6.29
C GLU A 35 -8.32 -1.83 -7.26
N ILE A 36 -9.43 -2.41 -6.83
CA ILE A 36 -10.31 -3.18 -7.70
C ILE A 36 -11.77 -2.78 -7.51
N THR A 37 -12.54 -2.95 -8.57
CA THR A 37 -13.99 -3.14 -8.46
C THR A 37 -14.30 -4.60 -8.73
N VAL A 38 -15.18 -5.18 -7.92
CA VAL A 38 -15.63 -6.56 -8.07
C VAL A 38 -17.05 -6.53 -8.61
N GLN A 39 -17.33 -7.26 -9.70
CA GLN A 39 -18.62 -7.27 -10.37
C GLN A 39 -19.06 -8.70 -10.62
N ASN A 40 -20.38 -8.91 -10.75
CA ASN A 40 -20.91 -10.16 -11.28
C ASN A 40 -20.88 -10.17 -12.82
N GLU A 41 -21.29 -11.29 -13.44
CA GLU A 41 -21.37 -11.43 -14.90
C GLU A 41 -22.30 -10.40 -15.59
N LYS A 42 -23.19 -9.73 -14.85
CA LYS A 42 -24.08 -8.69 -15.36
C LYS A 42 -23.48 -7.28 -15.26
N GLY A 43 -22.28 -7.14 -14.67
CA GLY A 43 -21.62 -5.87 -14.42
C GLY A 43 -22.12 -5.14 -13.16
N GLU A 44 -22.84 -5.82 -12.28
CA GLU A 44 -23.31 -5.22 -11.02
C GLU A 44 -22.19 -5.29 -9.97
N ASN A 45 -21.91 -4.17 -9.31
CA ASN A 45 -20.81 -4.06 -8.35
C ASN A 45 -21.12 -4.81 -7.06
N LEU A 46 -20.39 -5.89 -6.80
CA LEU A 46 -20.55 -6.76 -5.64
C LEU A 46 -20.00 -6.15 -4.34
N LEU A 47 -19.27 -5.04 -4.40
CA LEU A 47 -18.85 -4.28 -3.22
C LEU A 47 -19.91 -3.25 -2.78
N ASP A 48 -20.94 -3.00 -3.59
CA ASP A 48 -22.08 -2.19 -3.17
C ASP A 48 -23.02 -3.06 -2.30
N PRO A 49 -23.27 -2.70 -1.03
CA PRO A 49 -24.14 -3.47 -0.14
C PRO A 49 -25.61 -3.54 -0.60
N LYS A 50 -25.99 -2.79 -1.63
CA LYS A 50 -27.33 -2.84 -2.23
C LYS A 50 -27.45 -3.84 -3.38
N THR A 51 -26.34 -4.37 -3.88
CA THR A 51 -26.33 -5.37 -4.95
C THR A 51 -26.78 -6.72 -4.41
N GLU A 52 -27.62 -7.43 -5.16
CA GLU A 52 -28.00 -8.80 -4.80
C GLU A 52 -26.75 -9.71 -4.85
N GLY A 53 -26.50 -10.44 -3.76
CA GLY A 53 -25.28 -11.24 -3.63
C GLY A 53 -24.02 -10.42 -3.31
N ALA A 54 -24.16 -9.18 -2.83
CA ALA A 54 -23.03 -8.35 -2.41
C ALA A 54 -22.09 -9.11 -1.45
N ILE A 55 -20.80 -8.93 -1.69
CA ILE A 55 -19.74 -9.44 -0.83
C ILE A 55 -19.69 -8.59 0.43
N ASN A 56 -19.81 -9.24 1.57
CA ASN A 56 -19.65 -8.60 2.86
C ASN A 56 -18.14 -8.45 3.16
N PRO A 57 -17.62 -7.22 3.33
CA PRO A 57 -16.20 -7.00 3.60
C PRO A 57 -15.69 -7.68 4.88
N GLU A 58 -16.58 -8.02 5.83
CA GLU A 58 -16.16 -8.72 7.04
C GLU A 58 -15.78 -10.18 6.82
N ASP A 59 -16.31 -10.80 5.76
CA ASP A 59 -16.04 -12.20 5.41
C ASP A 59 -14.75 -12.35 4.59
N ILE A 60 -14.22 -11.23 4.07
CA ILE A 60 -12.99 -11.22 3.27
C ILE A 60 -11.77 -11.35 4.17
N LYS A 61 -10.86 -12.24 3.76
CA LYS A 61 -9.54 -12.42 4.37
C LYS A 61 -8.44 -12.34 3.33
N LEU A 62 -7.33 -11.71 3.70
CA LEU A 62 -6.11 -11.75 2.93
C LEU A 62 -5.10 -12.67 3.59
N TYR A 63 -4.34 -13.39 2.77
CA TYR A 63 -3.21 -14.20 3.22
C TYR A 63 -1.98 -13.83 2.43
N TYR A 64 -0.85 -13.58 3.11
CA TYR A 64 0.45 -13.50 2.45
C TYR A 64 1.08 -14.88 2.45
N VAL A 65 1.54 -15.31 1.28
CA VAL A 65 2.26 -16.56 1.14
C VAL A 65 3.75 -16.25 1.18
N GLU A 66 4.43 -16.78 2.19
CA GLU A 66 5.88 -16.63 2.35
C GLU A 66 6.49 -18.00 2.62
N GLY A 67 7.47 -18.41 1.80
CA GLY A 67 8.13 -19.71 1.97
C GLY A 67 7.15 -20.89 1.85
N GLY A 68 6.09 -20.74 1.05
CA GLY A 68 5.07 -21.75 0.81
C GLY A 68 4.01 -21.91 1.91
N LYS A 69 3.97 -21.01 2.89
CA LYS A 69 2.93 -20.98 3.93
C LYS A 69 2.06 -19.75 3.78
N ALA A 70 0.74 -19.93 3.83
CA ALA A 70 -0.22 -18.83 3.85
C ALA A 70 -0.46 -18.37 5.30
N GLU A 71 -0.19 -17.09 5.57
CA GLU A 71 -0.43 -16.46 6.87
C GLU A 71 -1.51 -15.39 6.74
N GLU A 72 -2.55 -15.45 7.58
CA GLU A 72 -3.64 -14.46 7.56
C GLU A 72 -3.09 -13.08 7.91
N VAL A 73 -3.41 -12.10 7.06
CA VAL A 73 -2.97 -10.73 7.26
C VAL A 73 -3.88 -10.06 8.27
N TYR A 74 -3.38 -9.91 9.49
CA TYR A 74 -4.07 -9.16 10.53
C TYR A 74 -3.08 -8.47 11.47
N ASN A 75 -3.08 -7.14 11.46
CA ASN A 75 -2.30 -6.33 12.40
C ASN A 75 -3.20 -5.28 13.06
N GLU A 76 -3.62 -5.54 14.30
CA GLU A 76 -4.50 -4.65 15.08
C GLU A 76 -3.96 -3.23 15.27
N THR A 77 -2.64 -3.03 15.15
CA THR A 77 -1.98 -1.72 15.32
C THR A 77 -1.83 -0.94 14.02
N SER A 78 -2.17 -1.54 12.87
CA SER A 78 -2.14 -0.90 11.55
C SER A 78 -3.38 -0.05 11.33
N ASP A 79 -3.25 1.06 10.58
CA ASP A 79 -4.41 1.85 10.10
C ASP A 79 -5.34 1.01 9.21
N LEU A 80 -4.80 -0.06 8.61
CA LEU A 80 -5.52 -1.01 7.79
C LEU A 80 -5.27 -2.43 8.31
N PRO A 81 -5.96 -2.89 9.37
CA PRO A 81 -5.61 -4.14 10.05
C PRO A 81 -5.63 -5.38 9.17
N LYS A 82 -6.60 -5.48 8.26
CA LYS A 82 -6.73 -6.60 7.31
C LYS A 82 -5.95 -6.38 6.00
N SER A 83 -5.15 -5.31 5.90
CA SER A 83 -4.46 -4.86 4.67
C SER A 83 -5.37 -4.62 3.45
N PHE A 84 -6.67 -4.43 3.67
CA PHE A 84 -7.59 -3.90 2.67
C PHE A 84 -8.66 -3.00 3.29
N MET A 85 -9.30 -2.19 2.45
CA MET A 85 -10.53 -1.48 2.77
C MET A 85 -11.45 -1.43 1.57
N VAL A 86 -12.76 -1.45 1.83
CA VAL A 86 -13.79 -1.10 0.84
C VAL A 86 -14.24 0.32 1.10
N PHE A 87 -14.31 1.14 0.05
CA PHE A 87 -14.70 2.54 0.14
C PHE A 87 -15.46 2.99 -1.11
N GLN A 88 -16.21 4.07 -0.97
CA GLN A 88 -16.94 4.67 -2.08
C GLN A 88 -16.14 5.85 -2.65
N THR A 89 -15.99 5.88 -3.97
CA THR A 89 -15.36 6.99 -4.70
C THR A 89 -16.08 7.21 -6.02
N GLY A 90 -16.34 8.46 -6.40
CA GLY A 90 -17.02 8.78 -7.66
C GLY A 90 -18.39 8.10 -7.85
N GLY A 91 -19.07 7.71 -6.76
CA GLY A 91 -20.34 6.98 -6.80
C GLY A 91 -20.23 5.47 -6.98
N THR A 92 -19.02 4.91 -7.11
CA THR A 92 -18.78 3.46 -7.17
C THR A 92 -18.06 2.94 -5.93
N TYR A 93 -18.29 1.67 -5.57
CA TYR A 93 -17.54 1.00 -4.52
C TYR A 93 -16.27 0.37 -5.09
N ARG A 94 -15.15 0.59 -4.40
CA ARG A 94 -13.84 0.02 -4.71
C ARG A 94 -13.25 -0.62 -3.47
N MET A 95 -12.37 -1.58 -3.70
CA MET A 95 -11.55 -2.20 -2.67
C MET A 95 -10.10 -1.82 -2.92
N ARG A 96 -9.45 -1.21 -1.93
CA ARG A 96 -8.00 -1.01 -1.92
C ARG A 96 -7.34 -2.16 -1.16
N ILE A 97 -6.29 -2.73 -1.74
CA ILE A 97 -5.52 -3.84 -1.19
C ILE A 97 -4.06 -3.41 -1.07
N LEU A 98 -3.44 -3.64 0.08
CA LEU A 98 -1.99 -3.63 0.23
C LEU A 98 -1.48 -5.03 -0.08
N GLN A 99 -0.56 -5.15 -1.03
CA GLN A 99 -0.01 -6.44 -1.44
C GLN A 99 1.13 -6.93 -0.55
N ASN A 100 1.29 -8.25 -0.56
CA ASN A 100 2.54 -8.88 -0.17
C ASN A 100 3.68 -8.32 -1.03
N HIS A 101 4.72 -7.80 -0.38
CA HIS A 101 5.90 -7.21 -1.03
C HIS A 101 7.20 -7.81 -0.50
N VAL A 102 7.15 -9.05 0.03
CA VAL A 102 8.32 -9.78 0.52
C VAL A 102 9.41 -9.78 -0.55
N ASP A 103 10.64 -9.50 -0.15
CA ASP A 103 11.75 -9.31 -1.07
C ASP A 103 12.43 -10.62 -1.49
N THR A 104 12.08 -11.73 -0.83
CA THR A 104 12.62 -13.08 -1.05
C THR A 104 11.98 -13.82 -2.22
N GLU A 105 10.88 -13.30 -2.77
CA GLU A 105 10.15 -13.90 -3.89
C GLU A 105 10.09 -12.92 -5.09
N ASP A 106 10.26 -13.43 -6.31
CA ASP A 106 10.21 -12.61 -7.53
C ASP A 106 8.80 -12.04 -7.76
N ARG A 107 7.78 -12.84 -7.41
CA ARG A 107 6.37 -12.49 -7.50
C ARG A 107 5.64 -12.92 -6.23
N PRO A 108 5.74 -12.10 -5.16
CA PRO A 108 5.05 -12.36 -3.89
C PRO A 108 3.58 -12.67 -4.12
N LEU A 109 3.09 -13.70 -3.45
CA LEU A 109 1.71 -14.16 -3.60
C LEU A 109 0.86 -13.67 -2.41
N THR A 110 -0.27 -13.08 -2.76
CA THR A 110 -1.38 -12.79 -1.86
C THR A 110 -2.58 -13.64 -2.26
N LEU A 111 -3.21 -14.31 -1.30
CA LEU A 111 -4.51 -14.95 -1.51
C LEU A 111 -5.59 -14.00 -1.00
N ILE A 112 -6.65 -13.82 -1.79
CA ILE A 112 -7.87 -13.14 -1.36
C ILE A 112 -8.97 -14.19 -1.23
N GLN A 113 -9.35 -14.48 0.01
CA GLN A 113 -10.47 -15.34 0.32
C GLN A 113 -11.72 -14.48 0.45
N TRP A 114 -12.67 -14.65 -0.47
CA TRP A 114 -13.93 -13.92 -0.48
C TRP A 114 -14.97 -14.53 0.48
N ASN A 115 -14.92 -15.86 0.64
CA ASN A 115 -15.74 -16.66 1.54
C ASN A 115 -15.09 -18.04 1.78
N GLU A 116 -15.79 -18.95 2.47
CA GLU A 116 -15.27 -20.28 2.83
C GLU A 116 -14.77 -21.12 1.64
N THR A 117 -15.30 -20.90 0.43
CA THR A 117 -15.06 -21.75 -0.75
C THR A 117 -14.41 -21.03 -1.93
N ASP A 118 -14.28 -19.71 -1.84
CA ASP A 118 -13.86 -18.86 -2.96
C ASP A 118 -12.59 -18.09 -2.60
N VAL A 119 -11.51 -18.43 -3.32
CA VAL A 119 -10.18 -17.87 -3.11
C VAL A 119 -9.57 -17.56 -4.47
N ASP A 120 -9.15 -16.32 -4.66
CA ASP A 120 -8.39 -15.89 -5.82
C ASP A 120 -6.93 -15.60 -5.44
N THR A 121 -6.06 -15.57 -6.45
CA THR A 121 -4.63 -15.30 -6.30
C THR A 121 -4.28 -13.95 -6.89
N ILE A 122 -3.45 -13.19 -6.17
CA ILE A 122 -2.87 -11.94 -6.65
C ILE A 122 -1.35 -12.05 -6.51
N GLN A 123 -0.64 -11.81 -7.61
CA GLN A 123 0.82 -11.75 -7.61
C GLN A 123 1.28 -10.40 -8.15
N SER A 124 2.43 -9.95 -7.65
CA SER A 124 2.94 -8.62 -7.95
C SER A 124 4.41 -8.66 -8.37
N GLU A 125 4.76 -7.90 -9.41
CA GLU A 125 6.15 -7.54 -9.68
C GLU A 125 6.40 -6.11 -9.17
N TYR A 126 7.60 -5.85 -8.67
CA TYR A 126 7.98 -4.57 -8.09
C TYR A 126 9.23 -3.98 -8.74
N LEU A 127 9.20 -2.68 -9.01
CA LEU A 127 10.41 -1.88 -9.17
C LEU A 127 11.03 -1.68 -7.80
N LYS A 128 12.26 -2.15 -7.62
CA LYS A 128 12.99 -2.06 -6.35
C LYS A 128 14.26 -1.23 -6.53
N GLY A 129 14.53 -0.36 -5.57
CA GLY A 129 15.82 0.33 -5.44
C GLY A 129 16.13 0.62 -3.97
N ASP A 130 17.26 1.25 -3.71
CA ASP A 130 17.77 1.47 -2.34
C ASP A 130 16.76 2.14 -1.39
N ARG A 131 15.78 2.86 -1.96
CA ARG A 131 14.84 3.71 -1.21
C ARG A 131 13.40 3.60 -1.70
N TYR A 132 13.08 2.58 -2.48
CA TYR A 132 11.71 2.39 -2.96
C TYR A 132 11.39 0.93 -3.27
N ILE A 133 10.12 0.58 -3.04
CA ILE A 133 9.43 -0.58 -3.61
C ILE A 133 8.14 -0.02 -4.21
N ILE A 134 8.01 -0.11 -5.53
CA ILE A 134 6.87 0.44 -6.27
C ILE A 134 6.29 -0.66 -7.14
N GLN A 135 4.97 -0.82 -7.12
CA GLN A 135 4.23 -1.76 -7.95
C GLN A 135 4.59 -1.57 -9.44
N ASP A 136 4.97 -2.66 -10.13
CA ASP A 136 5.24 -2.65 -11.58
C ASP A 136 4.12 -3.36 -12.36
N LYS A 137 3.76 -4.57 -11.93
CA LYS A 137 2.73 -5.39 -12.56
C LYS A 137 1.90 -6.10 -11.52
N ILE A 138 0.63 -6.30 -11.83
CA ILE A 138 -0.30 -7.07 -11.01
C ILE A 138 -0.90 -8.18 -11.88
N TYR A 139 -0.85 -9.39 -11.35
CA TYR A 139 -1.44 -10.57 -11.94
C TYR A 139 -2.58 -11.06 -11.05
N TYR A 140 -3.78 -11.15 -11.61
CA TYR A 140 -4.94 -11.73 -10.94
C TYR A 140 -5.23 -13.11 -11.53
N ASN A 141 -5.27 -14.14 -10.70
CA ASN A 141 -5.46 -15.54 -11.15
C ASN A 141 -4.51 -15.98 -12.27
N GLY A 142 -3.27 -15.48 -12.22
CA GLY A 142 -2.21 -15.78 -13.19
C GLY A 142 -2.25 -14.94 -14.48
N GLU A 143 -3.28 -14.12 -14.68
CA GLU A 143 -3.42 -13.23 -15.84
C GLU A 143 -2.94 -11.81 -15.50
N LEU A 144 -2.24 -11.17 -16.44
CA LEU A 144 -1.81 -9.78 -16.26
C LEU A 144 -3.03 -8.85 -16.26
N SER A 145 -3.29 -8.21 -15.12
CA SER A 145 -4.45 -7.32 -14.94
C SER A 145 -4.09 -5.85 -14.97
N TRP A 146 -2.84 -5.52 -14.63
CA TRP A 146 -2.35 -4.14 -14.65
C TRP A 146 -0.83 -4.08 -14.80
N SER A 147 -0.33 -3.02 -15.47
CA SER A 147 1.09 -2.65 -15.46
C SER A 147 1.29 -1.13 -15.46
N THR A 148 2.42 -0.68 -14.90
CA THR A 148 2.84 0.74 -14.93
C THR A 148 3.02 1.27 -16.35
N GLY A 149 3.20 0.39 -17.34
CA GLY A 149 3.25 0.76 -18.75
C GLY A 149 1.89 1.16 -19.33
N ASP A 150 0.79 0.70 -18.74
CA ASP A 150 -0.57 0.88 -19.26
C ASP A 150 -1.32 2.04 -18.57
N SER A 151 -1.11 2.22 -17.27
CA SER A 151 -1.79 3.24 -16.45
C SER A 151 -0.94 3.65 -15.24
N PHE A 152 -1.12 4.89 -14.76
CA PHE A 152 -0.54 5.37 -13.50
C PHE A 152 -1.38 4.99 -12.27
N GLU A 153 -2.64 4.65 -12.47
CA GLU A 153 -3.52 4.17 -11.40
C GLU A 153 -3.52 2.64 -11.41
N PRO A 154 -3.00 1.97 -10.35
CA PRO A 154 -3.06 0.52 -10.20
C PRO A 154 -4.50 0.09 -9.89
N TYR A 155 -5.33 0.07 -10.93
CA TYR A 155 -6.75 -0.24 -10.86
C TYR A 155 -7.17 -1.18 -11.99
N PHE A 156 -8.01 -2.17 -11.66
CA PHE A 156 -8.66 -3.04 -12.65
C PHE A 156 -9.99 -3.60 -12.12
N GLU A 157 -10.77 -4.24 -12.99
CA GLU A 157 -12.06 -4.84 -12.67
C GLU A 157 -11.94 -6.36 -12.57
N VAL A 158 -12.61 -6.94 -11.58
CA VAL A 158 -12.71 -8.38 -11.35
C VAL A 158 -14.14 -8.82 -11.59
N VAL A 159 -14.33 -9.85 -12.41
CA VAL A 159 -15.63 -10.49 -12.63
C VAL A 159 -15.68 -11.80 -11.85
N LYS A 160 -16.66 -11.94 -10.96
CA LYS A 160 -16.93 -13.16 -10.18
C LYS A 160 -18.07 -13.95 -10.84
N ASN A 161 -17.87 -15.26 -10.93
CA ASN A 161 -18.84 -16.24 -11.45
C ASN A 161 -19.57 -16.95 -10.31
#